data_AF-A0A132NLF1-F1
#
_entry.id   AF-A0A132NLF1-F1
#
_cell.length_a   1.000
_cell.length_b   1.000
_cell.length_c   1.000
_cell.angle_alpha   90.00
_cell.angle_beta   90.00
_cell.angle_gamma   90.00
#
_symmetry.space_group_name_H-M   'P 1'
#
loop_
_entity.id
_entity.type
_entity.pdbx_description
1 polymer ?
#
loop_
_entity_poly.entity_id
_entity_poly.type
_entity_poly.pdbx_seq_one_letter_code
_entity_poly.pdbx_strand_id
1 'polypeptide(L)'
;MGDEAALRVLVVGESWIKHTVHLKGFDSFQTTEYEEGAGVFLGALAASGFEVTYLRAHEISGRFPRTREEIDRFDVVLISDVGANSFLLADETFLRSERTVNRLALLADYVQRGGGLVMVGGYMSFSGIDGRARYKMSPLASVLPVEMLDHDDRVEVPEGVVPSVEVPGHEVLGGTPAQWPILLGYNRLVAKPGSTVVARVGEDPLL
;
A
#
# COMPACT_ATOMS: atom_id res chain seq x y z
N MET A 1 -8.53 -23.86 23.37
CA MET A 1 -8.52 -22.82 22.33
C MET A 1 -7.56 -23.35 21.28
N GLY A 2 -8.07 -23.70 20.10
CA GLY A 2 -7.28 -24.41 19.09
C GLY A 2 -6.07 -23.59 18.68
N ASP A 3 -4.97 -24.27 18.39
CA ASP A 3 -3.74 -23.71 17.84
C ASP A 3 -4.06 -23.22 16.42
N GLU A 4 -4.67 -22.04 16.31
CA GLU A 4 -5.00 -21.42 15.02
C GLU A 4 -3.68 -20.96 14.41
N ALA A 5 -3.34 -21.51 13.24
CA ALA A 5 -2.09 -21.22 12.57
C ALA A 5 -1.95 -19.70 12.35
N ALA A 6 -0.75 -19.17 12.60
CA ALA A 6 -0.45 -17.76 12.41
C ALA A 6 -0.78 -17.31 10.97
N LEU A 7 -1.49 -16.18 10.82
CA LEU A 7 -1.75 -15.60 9.50
C LEU A 7 -0.44 -15.16 8.84
N ARG A 8 -0.29 -15.50 7.58
CA ARG A 8 0.88 -15.20 6.75
C ARG A 8 0.62 -13.93 5.95
N VAL A 9 1.38 -12.88 6.23
CA VAL A 9 1.18 -11.53 5.69
C VAL A 9 2.35 -11.15 4.80
N LEU A 10 2.09 -10.86 3.53
CA LEU A 10 3.06 -10.28 2.61
C LEU A 10 2.94 -8.75 2.64
N VAL A 11 3.91 -8.05 3.23
CA VAL A 11 3.99 -6.58 3.23
C VAL A 11 4.89 -6.13 2.09
N VAL A 12 4.38 -5.27 1.20
CA VAL A 12 5.06 -4.85 -0.03
C VAL A 12 5.16 -3.33 -0.11
N GLY A 13 6.37 -2.83 -0.36
CA GLY A 13 6.65 -1.40 -0.56
C GLY A 13 7.48 -0.80 0.57
N GLU A 14 7.12 0.42 1.02
CA GLU A 14 7.70 1.08 2.20
C GLU A 14 9.24 1.17 2.23
N SER A 15 9.85 1.28 1.05
CA SER A 15 11.29 1.43 0.90
C SER A 15 11.60 2.38 -0.26
N TRP A 16 12.54 3.29 -0.07
CA TRP A 16 12.93 4.25 -1.11
C TRP A 16 14.42 4.55 -1.06
N ILE A 17 14.92 5.07 -2.19
CA ILE A 17 16.29 5.56 -2.32
C ILE A 17 16.19 7.05 -2.66
N LYS A 18 16.80 7.89 -1.82
CA LYS A 18 16.95 9.32 -2.09
C LYS A 18 18.28 9.53 -2.77
N HIS A 19 18.27 10.23 -3.90
CA HIS A 19 19.47 10.76 -4.52
C HIS A 19 19.37 12.30 -4.51
N THR A 20 20.23 12.93 -3.73
CA THR A 20 20.18 14.37 -3.47
C THR A 20 21.39 15.05 -4.10
N VAL A 21 21.14 16.04 -4.94
CA VAL A 21 22.18 16.92 -5.48
C VAL A 21 22.22 18.19 -4.63
N HIS A 22 23.34 18.43 -3.97
CA HIS A 22 23.61 19.61 -3.17
C HIS A 22 24.35 20.64 -4.01
N LEU A 23 23.79 21.83 -4.19
CA LEU A 23 24.40 22.95 -4.91
C LEU A 23 24.79 24.04 -3.92
N LYS A 24 26.07 24.42 -3.86
CA LYS A 24 26.60 25.44 -2.95
C LYS A 24 27.57 26.35 -3.67
N GLY A 25 27.10 27.52 -4.08
CA GLY A 25 27.91 28.46 -4.87
C GLY A 25 28.31 27.84 -6.21
N PHE A 26 29.62 27.72 -6.43
CA PHE A 26 30.18 27.08 -7.62
C PHE A 26 30.14 25.54 -7.55
N ASP A 27 30.02 24.97 -6.36
CA ASP A 27 30.25 23.55 -6.13
C ASP A 27 28.95 22.73 -6.16
N SER A 28 29.07 21.47 -6.60
CA SER A 28 28.03 20.46 -6.49
C SER A 28 28.57 19.17 -5.86
N PHE A 29 27.84 18.55 -4.94
CA PHE A 29 28.12 17.21 -4.45
C PHE A 29 26.82 16.44 -4.25
N GLN A 30 26.91 15.11 -4.10
CA GLN A 30 25.74 14.23 -4.10
C GLN A 30 25.70 13.35 -2.85
N THR A 31 24.51 13.06 -2.34
CA THR A 31 24.26 12.00 -1.35
C THR A 31 23.25 11.00 -1.89
N THR A 32 23.45 9.72 -1.57
CA THR A 32 22.48 8.65 -1.86
C THR A 32 22.19 7.90 -0.57
N GLU A 33 20.93 7.80 -0.21
CA GLU A 33 20.46 7.25 1.06
C GLU A 33 19.33 6.26 0.81
N TYR A 34 19.38 5.10 1.46
CA TYR A 34 18.30 4.11 1.44
C TYR A 34 17.54 4.15 2.78
N GLU A 35 16.22 4.09 2.70
CA GLU A 35 15.34 4.14 3.87
C GLU A 35 14.19 3.13 3.75
N GLU A 36 13.72 2.67 4.90
CA GLU A 36 12.52 1.84 5.06
C GLU A 36 11.56 2.52 6.04
N GLY A 37 10.30 2.69 5.66
CA GLY A 37 9.27 3.37 6.46
C GLY A 37 8.48 2.45 7.39
N ALA A 38 8.40 1.16 7.07
CA ALA A 38 7.47 0.24 7.74
C ALA A 38 7.97 -0.37 9.08
N GLY A 39 9.17 -0.03 9.57
CA GLY A 39 9.81 -0.75 10.67
C GLY A 39 8.93 -0.91 11.94
N VAL A 40 8.27 0.17 12.36
CA VAL A 40 7.35 0.14 13.52
C VAL A 40 6.12 -0.72 13.24
N PHE A 41 5.55 -0.61 12.05
CA PHE A 41 4.37 -1.37 11.65
C PHE A 41 4.66 -2.88 11.52
N LEU A 42 5.78 -3.25 10.88
CA LEU A 42 6.24 -4.64 10.79
C LEU A 42 6.47 -5.25 12.19
N GLY A 43 7.06 -4.48 13.11
CA GLY A 43 7.25 -4.89 14.50
C GLY A 43 5.92 -5.14 15.21
N ALA A 44 4.93 -4.26 15.00
CA ALA A 44 3.60 -4.42 15.59
C ALA A 44 2.86 -5.66 15.04
N LEU A 45 2.96 -5.94 13.74
CA LEU A 45 2.38 -7.14 13.14
C LEU A 45 3.01 -8.42 13.70
N ALA A 46 4.35 -8.48 13.78
CA ALA A 46 5.06 -9.63 14.33
C ALA A 46 4.73 -9.84 15.83
N ALA A 47 4.67 -8.76 16.61
CA ALA A 47 4.28 -8.81 18.02
C ALA A 47 2.82 -9.28 18.22
N SER A 48 1.98 -9.12 17.21
CA SER A 48 0.58 -9.60 17.19
C SER A 48 0.46 -11.08 16.75
N GLY A 49 1.58 -11.76 16.50
CA GLY A 49 1.62 -13.19 16.17
C GLY A 49 1.48 -13.51 14.68
N PHE A 50 1.57 -12.53 13.78
CA PHE A 50 1.53 -12.77 12.33
C PHE A 50 2.90 -13.23 11.79
N GLU A 51 2.88 -14.14 10.81
CA GLU A 51 4.06 -14.51 10.03
C GLU A 51 4.26 -13.49 8.91
N VAL A 52 5.15 -12.52 9.14
CA VAL A 52 5.34 -11.37 8.24
C VAL A 52 6.48 -11.62 7.27
N THR A 53 6.19 -11.57 5.98
CA THR A 53 7.18 -11.48 4.91
C THR A 53 7.22 -10.05 4.38
N TYR A 54 8.36 -9.38 4.52
CA TYR A 54 8.57 -8.03 3.98
C TYR A 54 9.29 -8.06 2.64
N LEU A 55 8.70 -7.38 1.65
CA LEU A 55 9.20 -7.23 0.30
C LEU A 55 9.34 -5.74 -0.05
N ARG A 56 10.59 -5.29 -0.19
CA ARG A 56 10.91 -3.89 -0.49
C ARG A 56 10.53 -3.54 -1.92
N ALA A 57 10.28 -2.27 -2.20
CA ALA A 57 9.86 -1.79 -3.52
C ALA A 57 10.81 -2.23 -4.65
N HIS A 58 12.13 -2.17 -4.44
CA HIS A 58 13.13 -2.56 -5.44
C HIS A 58 13.23 -4.09 -5.63
N GLU A 59 12.67 -4.89 -4.72
CA GLU A 59 12.68 -6.35 -4.80
C GLU A 59 11.49 -6.92 -5.57
N ILE A 60 10.43 -6.11 -5.79
CA ILE A 60 9.16 -6.55 -6.40
C ILE A 60 9.37 -7.24 -7.75
N SER A 61 10.22 -6.67 -8.60
CA SER A 61 10.54 -7.21 -9.92
C SER A 61 11.04 -8.67 -9.85
N GLY A 62 11.93 -8.95 -8.90
CA GLY A 62 12.56 -10.28 -8.76
C GLY A 62 11.79 -11.26 -7.85
N ARG A 63 11.11 -10.77 -6.81
CA ARG A 63 10.63 -11.60 -5.70
C ARG A 63 9.12 -11.58 -5.47
N PHE A 64 8.36 -10.66 -6.09
CA PHE A 64 6.90 -10.70 -5.97
C PHE A 64 6.35 -11.96 -6.67
N PRO A 65 5.33 -12.63 -6.09
CA PRO A 65 4.74 -13.83 -6.67
C PRO A 65 4.40 -13.71 -8.16
N ARG A 66 4.73 -14.76 -8.91
CA ARG A 66 4.53 -14.89 -10.35
C ARG A 66 3.47 -15.92 -10.70
N THR A 67 3.16 -16.83 -9.77
CA THR A 67 2.14 -17.84 -9.95
C THR A 67 1.10 -17.80 -8.85
N ARG A 68 -0.02 -18.49 -9.11
CA ARG A 68 -1.09 -18.66 -8.13
C ARG A 68 -0.58 -19.39 -6.87
N GLU A 69 0.21 -20.44 -7.06
CA GLU A 69 0.74 -21.27 -5.97
C GLU A 69 1.70 -20.50 -5.07
N GLU A 70 2.35 -19.45 -5.58
CA GLU A 70 3.23 -18.59 -4.80
C GLU A 70 2.44 -17.56 -3.98
N ILE A 71 1.42 -16.93 -4.57
CA ILE A 71 0.61 -15.92 -3.87
C ILE A 71 -0.36 -16.54 -2.86
N ASP A 72 -0.89 -17.73 -3.14
CA ASP A 72 -1.80 -18.48 -2.26
C ASP A 72 -1.07 -19.00 -0.98
N ARG A 73 0.26 -18.75 -0.84
CA ARG A 73 1.00 -18.96 0.42
C ARG A 73 0.76 -17.87 1.46
N PHE A 74 0.13 -16.76 1.07
CA PHE A 74 -0.17 -15.65 1.96
C PHE A 74 -1.67 -15.55 2.18
N ASP A 75 -2.07 -15.30 3.42
CA ASP A 75 -3.45 -15.09 3.80
C ASP A 75 -3.87 -13.63 3.55
N VAL A 76 -2.91 -12.70 3.65
CA VAL A 76 -3.10 -11.27 3.34
C VAL A 76 -1.90 -10.72 2.57
N VAL A 77 -2.16 -9.91 1.55
CA VAL A 77 -1.18 -9.05 0.88
C VAL A 77 -1.45 -7.59 1.26
N LEU A 78 -0.44 -6.89 1.77
CA LEU A 78 -0.48 -5.47 2.09
C LEU A 78 0.44 -4.70 1.14
N ILE A 79 -0.10 -3.67 0.50
CA ILE A 79 0.65 -2.76 -0.37
C ILE A 79 0.68 -1.38 0.29
N SER A 80 1.87 -0.82 0.48
CA SER A 80 2.05 0.51 1.06
C SER A 80 3.15 1.29 0.34
N ASP A 81 2.80 2.50 -0.07
CA ASP A 81 3.69 3.49 -0.69
C ASP A 81 4.59 2.94 -1.82
N VAL A 82 3.97 2.24 -2.77
CA VAL A 82 4.63 1.73 -3.97
C VAL A 82 3.68 1.70 -5.16
N GLY A 83 4.09 2.28 -6.29
CA GLY A 83 3.20 2.45 -7.45
C GLY A 83 3.00 1.18 -8.28
N ALA A 84 1.92 1.17 -9.06
CA ALA A 84 1.56 0.06 -9.95
C ALA A 84 2.67 -0.30 -10.94
N ASN A 85 3.50 0.66 -11.35
CA ASN A 85 4.62 0.44 -12.27
C ASN A 85 5.63 -0.59 -11.75
N SER A 86 5.90 -0.64 -10.44
CA SER A 86 6.85 -1.62 -9.86
C SER A 86 6.41 -3.07 -10.10
N PHE A 87 5.10 -3.29 -10.26
CA PHE A 87 4.51 -4.61 -10.52
C PHE A 87 4.36 -4.91 -12.01
N LEU A 88 4.04 -3.87 -12.81
CA LEU A 88 3.74 -4.00 -14.24
C LEU A 88 5.00 -3.96 -15.12
N LEU A 89 6.05 -3.28 -14.67
CA LEU A 89 7.29 -3.05 -15.42
C LEU A 89 8.47 -3.82 -14.81
N ALA A 90 8.26 -5.10 -14.50
CA ALA A 90 9.35 -5.96 -14.04
C ALA A 90 10.44 -6.09 -15.11
N ASP A 91 11.62 -6.54 -14.69
CA ASP A 91 12.85 -6.55 -15.49
C ASP A 91 12.67 -7.32 -16.81
N GLU A 92 11.89 -8.41 -16.80
CA GLU A 92 11.52 -9.15 -18.01
C GLU A 92 10.89 -8.20 -19.04
N THR A 93 9.89 -7.43 -18.62
CA THR A 93 9.13 -6.53 -19.50
C THR A 93 9.91 -5.27 -19.85
N PHE A 94 10.48 -4.58 -18.86
CA PHE A 94 11.06 -3.26 -19.08
C PHE A 94 12.48 -3.31 -19.65
N LEU A 95 13.34 -4.20 -19.15
CA LEU A 95 14.75 -4.27 -19.57
C LEU A 95 14.97 -5.22 -20.74
N ARG A 96 14.17 -6.28 -20.85
CA ARG A 96 14.38 -7.35 -21.85
C ARG A 96 13.29 -7.44 -22.92
N SER A 97 12.22 -6.65 -22.82
CA SER A 97 11.06 -6.72 -23.74
C SER A 97 10.44 -8.13 -23.82
N GLU A 98 10.54 -8.89 -22.73
CA GLU A 98 9.99 -10.24 -22.61
C GLU A 98 8.58 -10.21 -22.03
N ARG A 99 7.75 -11.16 -22.49
CA ARG A 99 6.44 -11.39 -21.91
C ARG A 99 6.58 -12.00 -20.52
N THR A 100 5.83 -11.50 -19.56
CA THR A 100 5.74 -12.04 -18.19
C THR A 100 4.31 -11.93 -17.66
N VAL A 101 4.08 -12.45 -16.45
CA VAL A 101 2.78 -12.36 -15.78
C VAL A 101 2.45 -10.91 -15.41
N ASN A 102 1.18 -10.51 -15.58
CA ASN A 102 0.70 -9.27 -15.00
C ASN A 102 0.46 -9.49 -13.49
N ARG A 103 1.42 -9.05 -12.66
CA ARG A 103 1.41 -9.24 -11.21
C ARG A 103 0.18 -8.63 -10.53
N LEU A 104 -0.35 -7.52 -11.06
CA LEU A 104 -1.57 -6.90 -10.52
C LEU A 104 -2.83 -7.68 -10.91
N ALA A 105 -2.86 -8.30 -12.10
CA ALA A 105 -3.96 -9.20 -12.48
C ALA A 105 -3.95 -10.48 -11.62
N LEU A 106 -2.76 -11.04 -11.37
CA LEU A 106 -2.59 -12.17 -10.44
C LEU A 106 -3.11 -11.83 -9.03
N LEU A 107 -2.78 -10.63 -8.53
CA LEU A 107 -3.25 -10.17 -7.22
C LEU A 107 -4.76 -9.90 -7.20
N ALA A 108 -5.33 -9.31 -8.25
CA ALA A 108 -6.77 -9.12 -8.35
C ALA A 108 -7.53 -10.45 -8.33
N ASP A 109 -7.04 -11.45 -9.08
CA ASP A 109 -7.58 -12.81 -9.11
C ASP A 109 -7.44 -13.48 -7.73
N TYR A 110 -6.31 -13.30 -7.02
CA TYR A 110 -6.14 -13.76 -5.63
C TYR A 110 -7.21 -13.20 -4.69
N VAL A 111 -7.51 -11.90 -4.76
CA VAL A 111 -8.55 -11.28 -3.94
C VAL A 111 -9.93 -11.85 -4.26
N GLN A 112 -10.24 -12.03 -5.55
CA GLN A 112 -11.53 -12.59 -5.99
C GLN A 112 -11.76 -14.03 -5.49
N ARG A 113 -10.68 -14.77 -5.19
CA ARG A 113 -10.74 -16.11 -4.60
C ARG A 113 -10.78 -16.12 -3.07
N GLY A 114 -10.83 -14.97 -2.42
CA GLY A 114 -10.91 -14.84 -0.96
C GLY A 114 -9.60 -14.48 -0.27
N GLY A 115 -8.56 -14.14 -1.02
CA GLY A 115 -7.32 -13.59 -0.45
C GLY A 115 -7.52 -12.18 0.12
N GLY A 116 -6.90 -11.87 1.25
CA GLY A 116 -6.99 -10.54 1.87
C GLY A 116 -6.10 -9.52 1.15
N LEU A 117 -6.61 -8.32 0.89
CA LEU A 117 -5.82 -7.19 0.37
C LEU A 117 -6.01 -5.96 1.24
N VAL A 118 -4.89 -5.36 1.66
CA VAL A 118 -4.84 -4.05 2.31
C VAL A 118 -4.01 -3.12 1.44
N MET A 119 -4.52 -1.94 1.15
CA MET A 119 -3.75 -0.86 0.53
C MET A 119 -3.70 0.32 1.50
N VAL A 120 -2.50 0.72 1.90
CA VAL A 120 -2.26 1.86 2.79
C VAL A 120 -1.96 3.08 1.94
N GLY A 121 -2.54 4.22 2.30
CA GLY A 121 -2.32 5.50 1.62
C GLY A 121 -0.87 5.99 1.68
N GLY A 122 -0.53 6.89 0.76
CA GLY A 122 0.83 7.37 0.56
C GLY A 122 0.98 8.10 -0.76
N TYR A 123 2.16 8.65 -1.01
CA TYR A 123 2.43 9.36 -2.25
C TYR A 123 2.47 8.41 -3.46
N MET A 124 2.84 7.15 -3.24
CA MET A 124 2.88 6.11 -4.26
C MET A 124 1.76 5.06 -4.08
N SER A 125 0.64 5.43 -3.46
CA SER A 125 -0.56 4.59 -3.35
C SER A 125 -1.74 5.20 -4.10
N PHE A 126 -2.78 4.40 -4.38
CA PHE A 126 -3.99 4.83 -5.10
C PHE A 126 -3.66 5.56 -6.43
N SER A 127 -4.03 6.83 -6.59
CA SER A 127 -3.55 7.65 -7.71
C SER A 127 -2.21 8.32 -7.38
N GLY A 128 -2.05 8.85 -6.17
CA GLY A 128 -0.78 9.31 -5.62
C GLY A 128 -0.28 10.63 -6.21
N ILE A 129 0.93 11.02 -5.80
CA ILE A 129 1.57 12.26 -6.25
C ILE A 129 1.67 12.34 -7.78
N ASP A 130 1.23 13.44 -8.36
CA ASP A 130 1.09 13.65 -9.80
C ASP A 130 0.27 12.56 -10.54
N GLY A 131 -0.51 11.73 -9.84
CA GLY A 131 -1.17 10.55 -10.42
C GLY A 131 -0.22 9.39 -10.77
N ARG A 132 0.99 9.34 -10.18
CA ARG A 132 2.06 8.39 -10.54
C ARG A 132 1.90 6.98 -9.96
N ALA A 133 1.16 6.81 -8.86
CA ALA A 133 0.88 5.47 -8.33
C ALA A 133 -0.01 4.69 -9.29
N ARG A 134 -0.98 5.38 -9.90
CA ARG A 134 -1.72 4.97 -11.10
C ARG A 134 -2.52 3.66 -10.94
N TYR A 135 -2.98 3.33 -9.73
CA TYR A 135 -3.75 2.10 -9.49
C TYR A 135 -5.14 2.11 -10.14
N LYS A 136 -5.74 3.29 -10.38
CA LYS A 136 -7.02 3.42 -11.12
C LYS A 136 -6.99 2.75 -12.48
N MET A 137 -5.85 2.79 -13.17
CA MET A 137 -5.65 2.22 -14.50
C MET A 137 -5.04 0.82 -14.45
N SER A 138 -5.30 0.07 -13.37
CA SER A 138 -4.75 -1.26 -13.14
C SER A 138 -5.85 -2.28 -12.80
N PRO A 139 -5.58 -3.59 -12.90
CA PRO A 139 -6.52 -4.63 -12.47
C PRO A 139 -6.97 -4.51 -11.00
N LEU A 140 -6.19 -3.84 -10.13
CA LEU A 140 -6.59 -3.66 -8.73
C LEU A 140 -7.77 -2.69 -8.56
N ALA A 141 -7.99 -1.78 -9.51
CA ALA A 141 -9.07 -0.80 -9.42
C ALA A 141 -10.45 -1.46 -9.24
N SER A 142 -10.68 -2.66 -9.80
CA SER A 142 -11.95 -3.35 -9.65
C SER A 142 -12.15 -4.00 -8.27
N VAL A 143 -11.07 -4.43 -7.60
CA VAL A 143 -11.15 -5.20 -6.35
C VAL A 143 -11.03 -4.34 -5.08
N LEU A 144 -10.48 -3.14 -5.18
CA LEU A 144 -10.45 -2.19 -4.06
C LEU A 144 -11.88 -1.69 -3.74
N PRO A 145 -12.24 -1.47 -2.45
CA PRO A 145 -13.58 -1.02 -2.04
C PRO A 145 -13.83 0.49 -2.26
N VAL A 146 -12.93 1.15 -2.99
CA VAL A 146 -12.94 2.58 -3.28
C VAL A 146 -12.73 2.83 -4.77
N GLU A 147 -13.29 3.93 -5.25
CA GLU A 147 -12.94 4.57 -6.51
C GLU A 147 -11.82 5.59 -6.26
N MET A 148 -10.88 5.65 -7.20
CA MET A 148 -9.73 6.57 -7.17
C MET A 148 -9.96 7.74 -8.13
N LEU A 149 -9.34 8.89 -7.86
CA LEU A 149 -9.33 10.03 -8.78
C LEU A 149 -8.49 9.73 -10.02
N ASP A 150 -8.72 10.42 -11.13
CA ASP A 150 -7.92 10.29 -12.36
C ASP A 150 -6.67 11.20 -12.40
N HIS A 151 -6.40 11.90 -11.30
CA HIS A 151 -5.30 12.84 -11.10
C HIS A 151 -4.69 12.65 -9.71
N ASP A 152 -3.77 13.54 -9.32
CA ASP A 152 -3.19 13.58 -7.97
C ASP A 152 -4.29 13.62 -6.91
N ASP A 153 -4.28 12.64 -6.00
CA ASP A 153 -5.32 12.46 -4.99
C ASP A 153 -4.89 12.88 -3.58
N ARG A 154 -3.73 13.53 -3.43
CA ARG A 154 -3.26 13.94 -2.11
C ARG A 154 -4.07 15.10 -1.57
N VAL A 155 -4.50 14.97 -0.32
CA VAL A 155 -4.96 16.07 0.51
C VAL A 155 -3.89 16.31 1.55
N GLU A 156 -3.10 17.37 1.36
CA GLU A 156 -2.07 17.79 2.30
C GLU A 156 -2.70 18.64 3.40
N VAL A 157 -2.52 18.27 4.66
CA VAL A 157 -3.08 18.96 5.82
C VAL A 157 -1.98 19.26 6.83
N PRO A 158 -1.07 20.20 6.55
CA PRO A 158 0.06 20.52 7.41
C PRO A 158 -0.35 21.03 8.81
N GLU A 159 -1.54 21.62 8.96
CA GLU A 159 -2.13 21.99 10.24
C GLU A 159 -2.65 20.79 11.05
N GLY A 160 -2.70 19.61 10.43
CA GLY A 160 -3.19 18.38 11.01
C GLY A 160 -4.71 18.21 10.92
N VAL A 161 -5.14 16.95 10.79
CA VAL A 161 -6.54 16.56 10.84
C VAL A 161 -6.73 15.32 11.70
N VAL A 162 -7.81 15.29 12.49
CA VAL A 162 -8.16 14.14 13.33
C VAL A 162 -9.27 13.34 12.64
N PRO A 163 -9.05 12.05 12.36
CA PRO A 163 -10.10 11.19 11.83
C PRO A 163 -11.26 10.98 12.80
N SER A 164 -12.47 10.83 12.27
CA SER A 164 -13.65 10.44 13.03
C SER A 164 -14.03 8.99 12.73
N VAL A 165 -14.21 8.18 13.78
CA VAL A 165 -14.69 6.79 13.66
C VAL A 165 -16.22 6.79 13.54
N GLU A 166 -16.74 6.27 12.42
CA GLU A 166 -18.18 6.19 12.14
C GLU A 166 -18.82 4.91 12.65
N VAL A 167 -18.06 3.81 12.70
CA VAL A 167 -18.55 2.49 13.12
C VAL A 167 -17.69 1.93 14.28
N PRO A 168 -17.82 2.46 15.52
CA PRO A 168 -16.96 2.08 16.65
C PRO A 168 -16.98 0.60 17.03
N GLY A 169 -18.04 -0.13 16.68
CA GLY A 169 -18.19 -1.57 16.95
C GLY A 169 -17.66 -2.47 15.84
N HIS A 170 -17.05 -1.93 14.79
CA HIS A 170 -16.54 -2.74 13.68
C HIS A 170 -15.33 -3.57 14.14
N GLU A 171 -15.32 -4.87 13.81
CA GLU A 171 -14.30 -5.82 14.29
C GLU A 171 -12.87 -5.41 13.94
N VAL A 172 -12.67 -4.73 12.80
CA VAL A 172 -11.36 -4.19 12.36
C VAL A 172 -10.73 -3.25 13.38
N LEU A 173 -11.55 -2.57 14.20
CA LEU A 173 -11.05 -1.66 15.21
C LEU A 173 -10.49 -2.41 16.41
N GLY A 174 -10.97 -3.62 16.70
CA GLY A 174 -10.55 -4.40 17.86
C GLY A 174 -10.53 -3.58 19.16
N GLY A 175 -9.36 -3.50 19.79
CA GLY A 175 -9.12 -2.69 21.00
C GLY A 175 -8.62 -1.27 20.74
N THR A 176 -8.72 -0.76 19.50
CA THR A 176 -8.17 0.56 19.12
C THR A 176 -8.93 1.67 19.88
N PRO A 177 -8.24 2.63 20.50
CA PRO A 177 -8.88 3.76 21.18
C PRO A 177 -9.78 4.56 20.24
N ALA A 178 -10.87 5.11 20.79
CA ALA A 178 -11.81 5.94 20.03
C ALA A 178 -11.20 7.26 19.53
N GLN A 179 -10.12 7.74 20.17
CA GLN A 179 -9.38 8.92 19.76
C GLN A 179 -8.18 8.51 18.92
N TRP A 180 -8.19 8.90 17.65
CA TRP A 180 -7.12 8.62 16.71
C TRP A 180 -6.08 9.74 16.69
N PRO A 181 -4.82 9.43 16.35
CA PRO A 181 -3.79 10.44 16.19
C PRO A 181 -4.11 11.39 15.03
N ILE A 182 -3.48 12.57 15.07
CA ILE A 182 -3.51 13.53 13.97
C ILE A 182 -2.78 12.95 12.76
N LEU A 183 -3.36 13.13 11.58
CA LEU A 183 -2.73 12.89 10.28
C LEU A 183 -2.33 14.22 9.64
N LEU A 184 -1.27 14.21 8.83
CA LEU A 184 -0.80 15.39 8.08
C LEU A 184 -1.21 15.35 6.60
N GLY A 185 -1.94 14.32 6.20
CA GLY A 185 -2.46 14.15 4.87
C GLY A 185 -3.04 12.75 4.66
N TYR A 186 -3.76 12.58 3.56
CA TYR A 186 -4.37 11.33 3.15
C TYR A 186 -4.65 11.35 1.63
N ASN A 187 -5.00 10.19 1.06
CA ASN A 187 -5.47 10.12 -0.32
C ASN A 187 -6.99 10.29 -0.36
N ARG A 188 -7.49 11.20 -1.18
CA ARG A 188 -8.91 11.41 -1.42
C ARG A 188 -9.49 10.30 -2.28
N LEU A 189 -10.51 9.64 -1.75
CA LEU A 189 -11.13 8.46 -2.34
C LEU A 189 -12.64 8.58 -2.30
N VAL A 190 -13.34 7.75 -3.07
CA VAL A 190 -14.80 7.62 -2.99
C VAL A 190 -15.15 6.18 -2.67
N ALA A 191 -15.88 5.95 -1.57
CA ALA A 191 -16.33 4.60 -1.21
C ALA A 191 -17.26 4.02 -2.29
N LYS A 192 -17.02 2.77 -2.71
CA LYS A 192 -17.91 2.07 -3.65
C LYS A 192 -19.23 1.66 -2.97
N PRO A 193 -20.33 1.52 -3.73
CA PRO A 193 -21.56 0.93 -3.20
C PRO A 193 -21.29 -0.45 -2.57
N GLY A 194 -21.79 -0.65 -1.36
CA GLY A 194 -21.63 -1.91 -0.62
C GLY A 194 -20.34 -2.00 0.21
N SER A 195 -19.47 -0.99 0.19
CA SER A 195 -18.40 -0.90 1.20
C SER A 195 -18.90 -0.23 2.48
N THR A 196 -18.30 -0.63 3.60
CA THR A 196 -18.52 -0.02 4.91
C THR A 196 -17.38 0.95 5.17
N VAL A 197 -17.69 2.24 5.34
CA VAL A 197 -16.73 3.23 5.81
C VAL A 197 -16.73 3.22 7.34
N VAL A 198 -15.63 2.80 7.93
CA VAL A 198 -15.40 2.68 9.37
C VAL A 198 -14.88 3.98 9.95
N ALA A 199 -14.06 4.73 9.21
CA ALA A 199 -13.54 6.04 9.63
C ALA A 199 -13.47 7.03 8.46
N ARG A 200 -13.56 8.32 8.78
CA ARG A 200 -13.49 9.43 7.82
C ARG A 200 -12.55 10.55 8.23
N VAL A 201 -12.17 11.32 7.23
CA VAL A 201 -11.65 12.68 7.38
C VAL A 201 -12.61 13.65 6.68
N GLY A 202 -13.44 14.34 7.46
CA GLY A 202 -14.54 15.13 6.90
C GLY A 202 -15.50 14.22 6.12
N GLU A 203 -15.69 14.49 4.83
CA GLU A 203 -16.54 13.69 3.95
C GLU A 203 -15.79 12.50 3.30
N ASP A 204 -14.46 12.50 3.32
CA ASP A 204 -13.66 11.52 2.60
C ASP A 204 -13.43 10.25 3.45
N PRO A 205 -13.53 9.04 2.85
CA PRO A 205 -13.29 7.78 3.56
C PRO A 205 -11.81 7.60 3.89
N LEU A 206 -11.52 7.10 5.09
CA LEU A 206 -10.17 6.78 5.57
C LEU A 206 -9.97 5.27 5.79
N LEU A 207 -10.99 4.59 6.32
CA LEU A 207 -11.02 3.15 6.55
C LEU A 207 -12.39 2.61 6.18
#